data_AF-A0A1S3ZYJ5-F1
#
_entry.id   AF-A0A1S3ZYJ5-F1
#
_cell.length_a   1.000
_cell.length_b   1.000
_cell.length_c   1.000
_cell.angle_alpha   90.00
_cell.angle_beta   90.00
_cell.angle_gamma   90.00
#
_symmetry.space_group_name_H-M   'P 1'
#
loop_
_entity.id
_entity.type
_entity.pdbx_description
1 polymer ?
#
loop_
_entity_poly.entity_id
_entity_poly.type
_entity_poly.pdbx_seq_one_letter_code
_entity_poly.pdbx_strand_id
1 'polypeptide(L)'
;MSYSLYRRLHNVFTNTAKSQVLAAIADAKPKVPPPFNPISEPESSKEQKFRPLIRKFKYLSKDPRFRCRHVNYESFVRRLSRTQQFSAIEDILEHQKIYPEIEDEGFVVRLISLYGKAGMFEQARRLFDEMPELNCERTIISFNALLAACVNSKKYDKISEIFRELPGKLAI
;
A
#
# COMPACT_ATOMS: atom_id res chain seq x y z
N MET A 1 37.27 -38.15 -33.08
CA MET A 1 37.04 -36.78 -32.59
C MET A 1 35.62 -36.66 -32.06
N SER A 2 35.54 -36.33 -30.77
CA SER A 2 34.44 -35.72 -29.99
C SER A 2 32.98 -35.84 -30.45
N TYR A 3 32.22 -36.81 -29.92
CA TYR A 3 30.80 -36.60 -29.55
C TYR A 3 30.38 -37.40 -28.28
N SER A 4 31.34 -37.86 -27.46
CA SER A 4 31.07 -38.70 -26.26
C SER A 4 30.63 -37.92 -25.01
N LEU A 5 30.51 -36.58 -25.08
CA LEU A 5 30.04 -35.75 -23.96
C LEU A 5 28.53 -35.45 -24.00
N TYR A 6 27.85 -35.57 -25.14
CA TYR A 6 26.41 -35.26 -25.21
C TYR A 6 25.51 -36.41 -24.72
N ARG A 7 26.03 -37.66 -24.68
CA ARG A 7 25.26 -38.83 -24.22
C ARG A 7 25.25 -39.04 -22.70
N ARG A 8 26.10 -38.31 -21.96
CA ARG A 8 26.22 -38.45 -20.49
C ARG A 8 25.28 -37.54 -19.69
N LEU A 9 24.66 -36.54 -20.31
CA LEU A 9 23.65 -35.68 -19.66
C LEU A 9 22.20 -36.12 -19.94
N HIS A 10 21.96 -36.88 -21.01
CA HIS A 10 20.60 -37.32 -21.37
C HIS A 10 20.12 -38.59 -20.61
N ASN A 11 21.02 -39.30 -19.92
CA ASN A 11 20.66 -40.45 -19.07
C ASN A 11 20.35 -40.07 -17.61
N VAL A 12 20.48 -38.78 -17.24
CA VAL A 12 20.18 -38.29 -15.88
C VAL A 12 18.69 -38.01 -15.70
N PHE A 13 17.94 -37.78 -16.79
CA PHE A 13 16.55 -37.32 -16.72
C PHE A 13 15.48 -38.31 -17.21
N THR A 14 15.84 -39.49 -17.70
CA THR A 14 14.83 -40.45 -18.19
C THR A 14 15.23 -41.89 -17.88
N ASN A 15 14.49 -42.52 -16.94
CA ASN A 15 14.42 -43.97 -16.66
C ASN A 15 15.69 -44.60 -16.03
N THR A 16 15.68 -45.29 -14.88
CA THR A 16 14.73 -46.33 -14.43
C THR A 16 15.03 -46.63 -12.95
N ALA A 17 14.16 -46.25 -12.01
CA ALA A 17 14.14 -46.82 -10.65
C ALA A 17 12.81 -46.57 -9.92
N LYS A 18 11.70 -46.36 -10.65
CA LYS A 18 10.38 -46.12 -10.05
C LYS A 18 9.53 -47.38 -9.86
N SER A 19 10.05 -48.57 -10.11
CA SER A 19 9.22 -49.80 -10.13
C SER A 19 9.54 -50.86 -9.06
N GLN A 20 10.48 -50.63 -8.13
CA GLN A 20 10.81 -51.63 -7.10
C GLN A 20 10.75 -51.14 -5.65
N VAL A 21 10.37 -49.89 -5.38
CA VAL A 21 10.21 -49.37 -4.00
C VAL A 21 8.73 -49.34 -3.56
N LEU A 22 7.80 -49.64 -4.46
CA LEU A 22 6.34 -49.63 -4.19
C LEU A 22 5.83 -50.83 -3.36
N ALA A 23 6.68 -51.79 -3.00
CA ALA A 23 6.24 -53.01 -2.32
C ALA A 23 6.52 -53.06 -0.80
N ALA A 24 7.12 -52.03 -0.19
CA ALA A 24 7.59 -52.11 1.21
C ALA A 24 7.19 -50.95 2.14
N ILE A 25 6.26 -50.06 1.76
CA ILE A 25 5.85 -48.89 2.59
C ILE A 25 4.34 -48.90 2.90
N ALA A 26 3.74 -50.08 3.04
CA ALA A 26 2.29 -50.22 3.23
C ALA A 26 1.80 -50.05 4.69
N ASP A 27 2.66 -49.83 5.69
CA ASP A 27 2.22 -49.77 7.11
C ASP A 27 2.74 -48.56 7.93
N ALA A 28 3.20 -47.49 7.30
CA ALA A 28 3.60 -46.28 8.03
C ALA A 28 2.89 -45.03 7.51
N LYS A 29 1.83 -44.62 8.22
CA LYS A 29 1.11 -43.36 8.02
C LYS A 29 2.13 -42.19 8.12
N PRO A 30 2.39 -41.40 7.06
CA PRO A 30 3.34 -40.30 7.16
C PRO A 30 2.74 -39.19 8.01
N LYS A 31 3.35 -38.90 9.17
CA LYS A 31 3.08 -37.68 9.94
C LYS A 31 3.61 -36.49 9.14
N VAL A 32 2.75 -35.87 8.35
CA VAL A 32 3.01 -34.56 7.75
C VAL A 32 3.23 -33.59 8.91
N PRO A 33 4.41 -32.95 9.05
CA PRO A 33 4.55 -31.87 10.03
C PRO A 33 3.57 -30.76 9.65
N PRO A 34 2.86 -30.16 10.62
CA PRO A 34 1.88 -29.13 10.33
C PRO A 34 2.54 -27.98 9.54
N PRO A 35 1.80 -27.32 8.62
CA PRO A 35 2.33 -26.17 7.89
C PRO A 35 2.87 -25.15 8.89
N PHE A 36 4.12 -24.71 8.66
CA PHE A 36 4.70 -23.59 9.37
C PHE A 36 3.85 -22.36 9.07
N ASN A 37 2.89 -22.05 9.94
CA ASN A 37 2.27 -20.73 9.98
C ASN A 37 3.34 -19.80 10.53
N PRO A 38 3.84 -18.81 9.77
CA PRO A 38 4.58 -17.71 10.37
C PRO A 38 3.63 -17.11 11.39
N ILE A 39 3.98 -17.13 12.66
CA ILE A 39 3.24 -16.44 13.70
C ILE A 39 3.21 -14.97 13.24
N SER A 40 2.07 -14.54 12.71
CA SER A 40 1.83 -13.15 12.39
C SER A 40 1.89 -12.41 13.72
N GLU A 41 3.01 -11.72 13.98
CA GLU A 41 3.12 -10.78 15.11
C GLU A 41 1.78 -10.01 15.20
N PRO A 42 1.09 -10.03 16.35
CA PRO A 42 -0.22 -9.40 16.48
C PRO A 42 -0.12 -7.93 16.06
N GLU A 43 -1.09 -7.42 15.30
CA GLU A 43 -1.05 -6.06 14.72
C GLU A 43 -0.72 -5.00 15.78
N SER A 44 -1.23 -5.18 17.00
CA SER A 44 -0.91 -4.37 18.18
C SER A 44 0.59 -4.23 18.48
N SER A 45 1.37 -5.31 18.34
CA SER A 45 2.83 -5.28 18.54
C SER A 45 3.55 -4.53 17.42
N LYS A 46 3.09 -4.66 16.18
CA LYS A 46 3.66 -3.93 15.04
C LYS A 46 3.33 -2.44 15.12
N GLU A 47 2.09 -2.08 15.47
CA GLU A 47 1.67 -0.69 15.69
C GLU A 47 2.50 -0.01 16.78
N GLN A 48 2.81 -0.72 17.87
CA GLN A 48 3.64 -0.22 18.98
C GLN A 48 5.00 0.31 18.48
N LYS A 49 5.60 -0.36 17.48
CA LYS A 49 6.92 0.00 16.91
C LYS A 49 6.89 1.35 16.19
N PHE A 50 5.75 1.76 15.61
CA PHE A 50 5.62 3.02 14.86
C PHE A 50 5.18 4.21 15.72
N ARG A 51 4.63 3.98 16.92
CA ARG A 51 4.17 5.05 17.82
C ARG A 51 5.22 6.14 18.07
N PRO A 52 6.51 5.85 18.37
CA PRO A 52 7.52 6.90 18.57
C PRO A 52 7.79 7.70 17.28
N LEU A 53 7.76 7.04 16.12
CA LEU A 53 7.97 7.67 14.82
C LEU A 53 6.83 8.63 14.47
N ILE A 54 5.58 8.22 14.71
CA ILE A 54 4.39 9.05 14.51
C ILE A 54 4.47 10.31 15.40
N ARG A 55 4.79 10.14 16.69
CA ARG A 55 4.97 11.26 17.63
C ARG A 55 6.06 12.22 17.15
N LYS A 56 7.20 11.69 16.70
CA LYS A 56 8.29 12.52 16.17
C LYS A 56 7.87 13.24 14.89
N PHE A 57 7.16 12.57 13.98
CA PHE A 57 6.65 13.16 12.75
C PHE A 57 5.67 14.32 13.04
N LYS A 58 4.71 14.12 13.95
CA LYS A 58 3.77 15.17 14.40
C LYS A 58 4.50 16.35 15.05
N TYR A 59 5.51 16.07 15.88
CA TYR A 59 6.34 17.12 16.46
C TYR A 59 7.08 17.94 15.39
N LEU A 60 7.69 17.28 14.40
CA LEU A 60 8.38 17.95 13.30
C LEU A 60 7.42 18.72 12.39
N SER A 61 6.18 18.23 12.22
CA SER A 61 5.13 18.88 11.43
C SER A 61 4.70 20.24 12.00
N LYS A 62 5.08 20.59 13.24
CA LYS A 62 4.88 21.94 13.78
C LYS A 62 5.64 23.01 12.99
N ASP A 63 6.78 22.67 12.39
CA ASP A 63 7.55 23.58 11.53
C ASP A 63 6.93 23.65 10.12
N PRO A 64 6.50 24.82 9.62
CA PRO A 64 6.00 24.99 8.26
C PRO A 64 6.98 24.48 7.18
N ARG A 65 8.30 24.63 7.39
CA ARG A 65 9.30 24.15 6.42
C ARG A 65 9.30 22.64 6.28
N PHE A 66 8.95 21.93 7.35
CA PHE A 66 8.79 20.48 7.31
C PHE A 66 7.53 20.10 6.52
N ARG A 67 6.42 20.83 6.72
CA ARG A 67 5.14 20.61 6.04
C ARG A 67 5.23 20.83 4.53
N CYS A 68 5.97 21.85 4.08
CA CYS A 68 6.09 22.16 2.64
C CYS A 68 6.93 21.12 1.86
N ARG A 69 7.83 20.38 2.54
CA ARG A 69 8.70 19.40 1.87
C ARG A 69 7.96 18.09 1.61
N HIS A 70 7.46 17.92 0.39
CA HIS A 70 6.76 16.70 -0.07
C HIS A 70 7.52 15.39 0.26
N VAL A 71 8.85 15.38 0.10
CA VAL A 71 9.70 14.20 0.36
C VAL A 71 9.60 13.65 1.79
N ASN A 72 9.28 14.50 2.78
CA ASN A 72 9.14 14.10 4.18
C ASN A 72 7.93 13.17 4.35
N TYR A 73 6.79 13.57 3.80
CA TYR A 73 5.55 12.81 3.84
C TYR A 73 5.67 11.56 2.98
N GLU A 74 6.18 11.70 1.76
CA GLU A 74 6.26 10.60 0.82
C GLU A 74 7.14 9.46 1.37
N SER A 75 8.29 9.79 1.97
CA SER A 75 9.18 8.79 2.55
C SER A 75 8.57 8.08 3.75
N PHE A 76 7.83 8.82 4.57
CA PHE A 76 7.20 8.27 5.77
C PHE A 76 5.99 7.38 5.41
N VAL A 77 5.09 7.87 4.56
CA VAL A 77 3.93 7.10 4.05
C VAL A 77 4.39 5.85 3.31
N ARG A 78 5.41 5.95 2.45
CA ARG A 78 5.97 4.78 1.75
C ARG A 78 6.49 3.71 2.72
N ARG A 79 7.17 4.14 3.80
CA ARG A 79 7.68 3.22 4.83
C ARG A 79 6.53 2.51 5.55
N LEU A 80 5.51 3.25 5.98
CA LEU A 80 4.36 2.70 6.68
C LEU A 80 3.50 1.79 5.79
N SER A 81 3.38 2.13 4.51
CA SER A 81 2.60 1.37 3.52
C SER A 81 3.20 -0.01 3.29
N ARG A 82 4.54 -0.13 3.21
CA ARG A 82 5.24 -1.42 3.08
C ARG A 82 5.00 -2.35 4.27
N THR A 83 4.74 -1.78 5.43
CA THR A 83 4.44 -2.51 6.67
C THR A 83 2.94 -2.63 6.96
N GLN A 84 2.09 -2.20 6.02
CA GLN A 84 0.62 -2.20 6.10
C GLN A 84 0.07 -1.48 7.34
N GLN A 85 0.75 -0.42 7.78
CA GLN A 85 0.35 0.37 8.94
C GLN A 85 -0.60 1.49 8.51
N PHE A 86 -1.78 1.12 8.00
CA PHE A 86 -2.74 2.07 7.45
C PHE A 86 -3.31 3.02 8.52
N SER A 87 -3.57 2.51 9.73
CA SER A 87 -3.97 3.32 10.89
C SER A 87 -2.96 4.44 11.20
N ALA A 88 -1.66 4.13 11.14
CA ALA A 88 -0.61 5.12 11.34
C ALA A 88 -0.54 6.17 10.21
N ILE A 89 -0.83 5.78 8.97
CA ILE A 89 -0.88 6.69 7.82
C ILE A 89 -2.07 7.65 7.95
N GLU A 90 -3.25 7.13 8.30
CA GLU A 90 -4.43 7.95 8.56
C GLU A 90 -4.14 8.93 9.70
N ASP A 91 -3.60 8.48 10.83
CA ASP A 91 -3.29 9.33 11.98
C ASP A 91 -2.34 10.50 11.66
N ILE A 92 -1.30 10.28 10.83
CA ILE A 92 -0.39 11.37 10.46
C ILE A 92 -0.99 12.33 9.43
N LEU A 93 -1.81 11.84 8.48
CA LEU A 93 -2.36 12.66 7.42
C LEU A 93 -3.56 13.46 7.93
N GLU A 94 -4.40 12.88 8.77
CA GLU A 94 -5.49 13.56 9.47
C GLU A 94 -4.97 14.66 10.40
N HIS A 95 -3.86 14.42 11.11
CA HIS A 95 -3.21 15.45 11.91
C HIS A 95 -2.77 16.68 11.09
N GLN A 96 -2.67 16.59 9.76
CA GLN A 96 -2.32 17.75 8.95
C GLN A 96 -3.46 18.75 8.77
N LYS A 97 -4.72 18.32 8.99
CA LYS A 97 -5.90 19.19 8.86
C LYS A 97 -5.95 20.32 9.89
N ILE A 98 -5.14 20.25 10.95
CA ILE A 98 -5.06 21.30 11.96
C ILE A 98 -4.27 22.54 11.50
N TYR A 99 -3.54 22.44 10.39
CA TYR A 99 -2.66 23.50 9.92
C TYR A 99 -3.33 24.33 8.82
N PRO A 100 -3.04 25.64 8.73
CA PRO A 100 -3.73 26.55 7.81
C PRO A 100 -3.51 26.20 6.33
N GLU A 101 -2.45 25.45 6.00
CA GLU A 101 -2.25 24.97 4.63
C GLU A 101 -3.35 24.01 4.16
N ILE A 102 -4.25 23.53 5.02
CA ILE A 102 -5.39 22.70 4.60
C ILE A 102 -6.38 23.44 3.67
N GLU A 103 -6.40 24.78 3.69
CA GLU A 103 -7.21 25.59 2.78
C GLU A 103 -6.57 25.68 1.37
N ASP A 104 -5.28 25.36 1.23
CA ASP A 104 -4.56 25.36 -0.04
C ASP A 104 -4.82 24.06 -0.82
N GLU A 105 -5.36 24.19 -2.05
CA GLU A 105 -5.67 23.02 -2.88
C GLU A 105 -4.42 22.17 -3.15
N GLY A 106 -3.25 22.78 -3.37
CA GLY A 106 -2.01 22.05 -3.62
C GLY A 106 -1.60 21.15 -2.44
N PHE A 107 -1.78 21.64 -1.22
CA PHE A 107 -1.55 20.88 0.00
C PHE A 107 -2.52 19.69 0.12
N VAL A 108 -3.81 19.91 -0.10
CA VAL A 108 -4.84 18.85 -0.03
C VAL A 108 -4.66 17.80 -1.13
N VAL A 109 -4.44 18.22 -2.38
CA VAL A 109 -4.09 17.37 -3.54
C VAL A 109 -2.95 16.42 -3.21
N ARG A 110 -1.93 16.93 -2.51
CA ARG A 110 -0.78 16.13 -2.08
C ARG A 110 -1.18 15.09 -1.04
N LEU A 111 -2.04 15.42 -0.07
CA LEU A 111 -2.56 14.45 0.90
C LEU A 111 -3.41 13.36 0.22
N ILE A 112 -4.30 13.73 -0.70
CA ILE A 112 -5.08 12.80 -1.55
C ILE A 112 -4.14 11.85 -2.29
N SER A 113 -3.09 12.38 -2.91
CA SER A 113 -2.09 11.59 -3.63
C SER A 113 -1.33 10.62 -2.72
N LEU A 114 -1.03 11.02 -1.47
CA LEU A 114 -0.37 10.16 -0.48
C LEU A 114 -1.27 9.00 -0.05
N TYR A 115 -2.55 9.25 0.22
CA TYR A 115 -3.53 8.19 0.47
C TYR A 115 -3.63 7.22 -0.72
N GLY A 116 -3.68 7.75 -1.94
CA GLY A 116 -3.66 6.96 -3.16
C GLY A 116 -2.44 6.05 -3.31
N LYS A 117 -1.23 6.58 -3.09
CA LYS A 117 0.03 5.81 -3.11
C LYS A 117 0.08 4.74 -2.01
N ALA A 118 -0.62 4.95 -0.90
CA ALA A 118 -0.76 3.96 0.18
C ALA A 118 -1.83 2.89 -0.10
N GLY A 119 -2.59 3.01 -1.20
CA GLY A 119 -3.72 2.11 -1.49
C GLY A 119 -4.99 2.42 -0.70
N MET A 120 -5.06 3.59 -0.05
CA MET A 120 -6.13 4.03 0.85
C MET A 120 -7.14 4.91 0.09
N PHE A 121 -7.77 4.36 -0.94
CA PHE A 121 -8.68 5.13 -1.81
C PHE A 121 -9.85 5.75 -1.07
N GLU A 122 -10.46 5.04 -0.12
CA GLU A 122 -11.64 5.54 0.60
C GLU A 122 -11.29 6.80 1.41
N GLN A 123 -10.11 6.83 2.04
CA GLN A 123 -9.58 8.01 2.73
C GLN A 123 -9.31 9.16 1.75
N ALA A 124 -8.74 8.87 0.58
CA ALA A 124 -8.50 9.87 -0.46
C ALA A 124 -9.82 10.51 -0.95
N ARG A 125 -10.85 9.68 -1.15
CA ARG A 125 -12.19 10.10 -1.54
C ARG A 125 -12.89 10.91 -0.45
N ARG A 126 -12.81 10.46 0.82
CA ARG A 126 -13.31 11.23 1.97
C ARG A 126 -12.70 12.62 2.02
N LEU A 127 -11.37 12.72 1.94
CA LEU A 127 -10.68 14.00 1.96
C LEU A 127 -11.10 14.92 0.81
N PHE A 128 -11.28 14.37 -0.41
CA PHE A 128 -11.79 15.14 -1.54
C PHE A 128 -13.22 15.65 -1.29
N ASP A 129 -14.10 14.82 -0.74
CA ASP A 129 -15.48 15.19 -0.45
C ASP A 129 -15.56 16.24 0.68
N GLU A 130 -14.64 16.20 1.66
CA GLU A 130 -14.51 17.16 2.78
C GLU A 130 -13.88 18.51 2.38
N MET A 131 -13.25 18.64 1.21
CA MET A 131 -12.56 19.88 0.79
C MET A 131 -13.37 21.18 0.99
N PRO A 132 -14.66 21.26 0.60
CA PRO A 132 -15.45 22.48 0.79
C PRO A 132 -15.68 22.81 2.27
N GLU A 133 -15.78 21.79 3.13
CA GLU A 133 -15.92 21.96 4.58
C GLU A 133 -14.62 22.47 5.22
N LEU A 134 -13.49 22.24 4.54
CA LEU A 134 -12.15 22.72 4.89
C LEU A 134 -11.81 24.07 4.22
N ASN A 135 -12.80 24.82 3.74
CA ASN A 135 -12.63 26.07 2.99
C ASN A 135 -11.75 25.95 1.73
N CYS A 136 -11.63 24.75 1.17
CA CYS A 136 -10.82 24.48 -0.01
C CYS A 136 -11.73 24.17 -1.20
N GLU A 137 -11.64 24.97 -2.26
CA GLU A 137 -12.43 24.74 -3.48
C GLU A 137 -11.92 23.51 -4.24
N ARG A 138 -12.87 22.74 -4.80
CA ARG A 138 -12.57 21.59 -5.64
C ARG A 138 -12.42 22.05 -7.09
N THR A 139 -11.23 21.89 -7.64
CA THR A 139 -10.96 22.14 -9.06
C THR A 139 -10.65 20.85 -9.82
N ILE A 140 -10.33 20.99 -11.11
CA ILE A 140 -9.85 19.89 -11.95
C ILE A 140 -8.54 19.30 -11.38
N ILE A 141 -7.75 20.06 -10.63
CA ILE A 141 -6.48 19.60 -10.04
C ILE A 141 -6.74 18.56 -8.94
N SER A 142 -7.58 18.89 -7.94
CA SER A 142 -8.00 17.95 -6.88
C SER A 142 -8.75 16.75 -7.44
N PHE A 143 -9.55 16.93 -8.49
CA PHE A 143 -10.19 15.82 -9.18
C PHE A 143 -9.18 14.86 -9.84
N ASN A 144 -8.21 15.38 -10.58
CA ASN A 144 -7.16 14.57 -11.20
C ASN A 144 -6.33 13.83 -10.16
N ALA A 145 -6.11 14.44 -8.99
CA ALA A 145 -5.46 13.78 -7.86
C ALA A 145 -6.28 12.59 -7.34
N LEU A 146 -7.61 12.74 -7.23
CA LEU A 146 -8.51 11.65 -6.83
C LEU A 146 -8.50 10.50 -7.84
N LEU A 147 -8.52 10.81 -9.15
CA LEU A 147 -8.38 9.79 -10.21
C LEU A 147 -7.04 9.06 -10.13
N ALA A 148 -5.94 9.80 -9.96
CA ALA A 148 -4.62 9.20 -9.76
C ALA A 148 -4.59 8.31 -8.51
N ALA A 149 -5.23 8.73 -7.41
CA ALA A 149 -5.35 7.92 -6.21
C ALA A 149 -6.15 6.62 -6.42
N CYS A 150 -7.20 6.68 -7.24
CA CYS A 150 -8.00 5.53 -7.66
C CYS A 150 -7.14 4.50 -8.40
N VAL A 151 -6.37 4.95 -9.39
CA VAL A 151 -5.44 4.12 -10.18
C VAL A 151 -4.35 3.52 -9.28
N ASN A 152 -3.72 4.33 -8.43
CA ASN A 152 -2.67 3.88 -7.51
C ASN A 152 -3.18 2.86 -6.49
N SER A 153 -4.45 2.95 -6.10
CA SER A 153 -5.10 2.00 -5.19
C SER A 153 -5.73 0.79 -5.89
N LYS A 154 -5.59 0.67 -7.22
CA LYS A 154 -6.16 -0.40 -8.04
C LYS A 154 -7.70 -0.49 -7.95
N LYS A 155 -8.38 0.62 -7.73
CA LYS A 155 -9.85 0.72 -7.62
C LYS A 155 -10.52 1.10 -8.95
N TYR A 156 -10.14 0.43 -10.04
CA TYR A 156 -10.55 0.78 -11.40
C TYR A 156 -12.07 0.77 -11.61
N ASP A 157 -12.78 -0.06 -10.85
CA ASP A 157 -14.24 -0.16 -10.78
C ASP A 157 -14.89 1.18 -10.43
N LYS A 158 -14.27 1.97 -9.54
CA LYS A 158 -14.80 3.25 -9.07
C LYS A 158 -14.56 4.41 -10.01
N ILE A 159 -13.71 4.27 -11.02
CA ILE A 159 -13.41 5.36 -11.97
C ILE A 159 -14.67 5.85 -12.68
N SER A 160 -15.52 4.92 -13.12
CA SER A 160 -16.75 5.25 -13.84
C SER A 160 -17.77 6.03 -12.98
N GLU A 161 -17.84 5.74 -11.68
CA GLU A 161 -18.65 6.45 -10.69
C GLU A 161 -18.13 7.89 -10.51
N ILE A 162 -16.82 8.03 -10.31
CA ILE A 162 -16.15 9.32 -10.13
C ILE A 162 -16.42 10.27 -11.32
N PHE A 163 -16.36 9.76 -12.55
CA PHE A 163 -16.66 10.57 -13.75
C PHE A 163 -18.12 11.02 -13.85
N ARG A 164 -19.07 10.23 -13.34
CA ARG A 164 -20.50 10.58 -13.35
C ARG A 164 -20.83 11.68 -12.34
N GLU A 165 -20.13 11.70 -11.21
CA GLU A 165 -20.34 12.68 -10.14
C GLU A 165 -19.66 14.03 -10.43
N LEU A 166 -18.67 14.07 -11.33
CA LEU A 166 -17.86 15.25 -11.65
C LEU A 166 -18.66 16.55 -11.83
N PRO A 167 -19.71 16.60 -12.67
CA PRO A 167 -20.38 17.86 -13.00
C PRO A 167 -21.06 18.50 -11.80
N GLY A 168 -21.42 17.72 -10.77
CA GLY A 168 -22.10 18.21 -9.57
C GLY A 168 -21.17 18.57 -8.42
N LYS A 169 -19.89 18.17 -8.48
CA LYS A 169 -18.93 18.36 -7.37
C LYS A 169 -17.90 19.45 -7.62
N LEU A 170 -17.67 19.81 -8.89
CA LEU A 170 -16.83 20.93 -9.25
C LEU A 170 -17.64 22.23 -9.17
N ALA A 171 -17.08 23.26 -8.54
CA ALA A 171 -17.58 24.62 -8.70
C ALA A 171 -17.17 25.07 -10.11
N ILE A 172 -18.08 24.94 -11.08
CA ILE A 172 -17.92 25.42 -12.46
C ILE A 172 -18.86 26.61 -12.66
#